data_AF-A0A931NHX0-F1
#
_entry.id   AF-A0A931NHX0-F1
#
_cell.length_a   1.000
_cell.length_b   1.000
_cell.length_c   1.000
_cell.angle_alpha   90.00
_cell.angle_beta   90.00
_cell.angle_gamma   90.00
#
_symmetry.space_group_name_H-M   'P 1'
#
loop_
_entity.id
_entity.type
_entity.pdbx_description
1 polymer ?
#
loop_
_entity_poly.entity_id
_entity_poly.type
_entity_poly.pdbx_seq_one_letter_code
_entity_poly.pdbx_strand_id
1 'polypeptide(L)'
;MLRRTLVCLPAAAALLAGCSSQRLQQGEAFAAYLSFLFRGLPALKALSAWDQPPYFEAVEAGTGRTTTGKYTERLVVSSQTSVEFRREWKDADAARQVFPDMHPSAAKSLMQRSEAARSLYLPTSRLPPKLIVDLVSPQLIQDALGPGADLNERWNRFYERYPESRGIAHFSAAGISVDGQQAVFTYELGCGPTCGCGYAVLMRRVKGAWWVEDHRMMWIS
;
A
#
# COMPACT_ATOMS: atom_id res chain seq x y z
N MET A 1 9.48 -39.54 43.13
CA MET A 1 8.59 -38.36 42.97
C MET A 1 9.26 -37.38 42.00
N LEU A 2 8.91 -37.45 40.71
CA LEU A 2 9.43 -36.58 39.66
C LEU A 2 8.40 -35.49 39.37
N ARG A 3 8.72 -34.22 39.70
CA ARG A 3 7.91 -33.07 39.26
C ARG A 3 8.32 -32.71 37.83
N ARG A 4 7.40 -32.90 36.88
CA ARG A 4 7.46 -32.34 35.53
C ARG A 4 7.00 -30.88 35.58
N THR A 5 7.85 -29.95 35.18
CA THR A 5 7.47 -28.57 34.90
C THR A 5 7.01 -28.48 33.45
N LEU A 6 5.73 -28.16 33.24
CA LEU A 6 5.18 -27.77 31.95
C LEU A 6 5.69 -26.36 31.62
N VAL A 7 6.50 -26.24 30.57
CA VAL A 7 6.82 -24.96 29.95
C VAL A 7 5.88 -24.78 28.77
N CYS A 8 4.95 -23.84 28.88
CA CYS A 8 4.16 -23.36 27.75
C CYS A 8 5.00 -22.40 26.90
N LEU A 9 5.23 -22.75 25.65
CA LEU A 9 5.39 -21.83 24.50
C LEU A 9 4.00 -21.73 23.81
N PRO A 10 3.64 -20.73 22.96
CA PRO A 10 4.48 -19.72 22.27
C PRO A 10 3.86 -18.29 22.17
N ALA A 11 4.66 -17.28 21.79
CA ALA A 11 4.14 -15.96 21.33
C ALA A 11 4.85 -15.38 20.09
N ALA A 12 5.81 -16.08 19.49
CA ALA A 12 6.65 -15.52 18.42
C ALA A 12 6.20 -15.86 16.98
N ALA A 13 5.12 -16.62 16.78
CA ALA A 13 4.75 -17.16 15.46
C ALA A 13 3.73 -16.32 14.65
N ALA A 14 3.16 -15.25 15.22
CA ALA A 14 2.08 -14.48 14.56
C ALA A 14 2.56 -13.29 13.71
N LEU A 15 3.84 -12.92 13.75
CA LEU A 15 4.37 -11.73 13.07
C LEU A 15 4.85 -11.98 11.63
N LEU A 16 5.02 -13.23 11.20
CA LEU A 16 5.48 -13.59 9.86
C LEU A 16 4.35 -13.76 8.82
N ALA A 17 3.09 -13.60 9.23
CA ALA A 17 1.92 -13.74 8.37
C ALA A 17 1.59 -12.47 7.53
N GLY A 18 2.32 -11.36 7.74
CA GLY A 18 2.05 -10.09 7.06
C GLY A 18 2.48 -10.06 5.59
N CYS A 19 3.52 -10.82 5.20
CA CYS A 19 4.12 -10.74 3.86
C CYS A 19 4.36 -12.09 3.17
N SER A 20 4.18 -13.25 3.83
CA SER A 20 4.51 -14.55 3.22
C SER A 20 3.35 -15.20 2.44
N SER A 21 3.53 -15.19 1.12
CA SER A 21 3.07 -16.13 0.08
C SER A 21 1.60 -16.56 -0.03
N GLN A 22 1.10 -16.30 -1.24
CA GLN A 22 0.12 -17.05 -2.05
C GLN A 22 -1.37 -16.84 -1.79
N ARG A 23 -1.98 -16.26 -2.84
CA ARG A 23 -3.38 -15.91 -3.06
C ARG A 23 -3.86 -14.79 -2.16
N LEU A 24 -3.83 -13.58 -2.71
CA LEU A 24 -5.01 -12.75 -2.89
C LEU A 24 -4.56 -11.52 -3.67
N GLN A 25 -5.26 -11.28 -4.77
CA GLN A 25 -5.26 -10.02 -5.53
C GLN A 25 -5.44 -8.89 -4.52
N GLN A 26 -4.83 -7.71 -4.69
CA GLN A 26 -4.93 -6.61 -3.71
C GLN A 26 -5.53 -5.38 -4.41
N GLY A 27 -6.79 -5.05 -4.10
CA GLY A 27 -7.69 -4.43 -5.09
C GLY A 27 -8.30 -3.07 -4.75
N GLU A 28 -8.80 -2.81 -3.52
CA GLU A 28 -9.69 -1.63 -3.35
C GLU A 28 -9.22 -0.54 -2.37
N ALA A 29 -8.26 -0.78 -1.46
CA ALA A 29 -7.52 0.33 -0.83
C ALA A 29 -6.73 1.12 -1.90
N PHE A 30 -6.32 0.37 -2.92
CA PHE A 30 -5.67 0.81 -4.15
C PHE A 30 -6.64 1.58 -5.07
N ALA A 31 -7.84 1.05 -5.37
CA ALA A 31 -8.84 1.76 -6.18
C ALA A 31 -9.32 3.09 -5.56
N ALA A 32 -9.43 3.17 -4.22
CA ALA A 32 -9.72 4.42 -3.51
C ALA A 32 -8.57 5.44 -3.63
N TYR A 33 -7.31 4.98 -3.54
CA TYR A 33 -6.10 5.78 -3.79
C TYR A 33 -6.00 6.30 -5.25
N LEU A 34 -6.58 5.60 -6.21
CA LEU A 34 -6.55 5.99 -7.63
C LEU A 34 -7.65 6.94 -8.05
N SER A 35 -8.80 6.88 -7.39
CA SER A 35 -9.87 7.88 -7.48
C SER A 35 -9.42 9.30 -7.10
N PHE A 36 -8.25 9.39 -6.50
CA PHE A 36 -7.79 10.41 -5.57
C PHE A 36 -6.55 11.15 -6.08
N LEU A 37 -5.61 10.43 -6.73
CA LEU A 37 -4.38 11.01 -7.27
C LEU A 37 -4.64 11.86 -8.51
N PHE A 38 -5.83 11.71 -9.11
CA PHE A 38 -6.22 12.38 -10.34
C PHE A 38 -7.31 13.42 -10.08
N ARG A 39 -6.94 14.59 -9.55
CA ARG A 39 -7.79 15.78 -9.69
C ARG A 39 -7.96 16.07 -11.19
N GLY A 40 -9.20 16.03 -11.68
CA GLY A 40 -9.53 16.34 -13.08
C GLY A 40 -10.15 15.20 -13.90
N LEU A 41 -10.36 14.01 -13.32
CA LEU A 41 -11.09 12.95 -14.01
C LEU A 41 -12.59 12.99 -13.64
N PRO A 42 -13.51 12.83 -14.62
CA PRO A 42 -14.93 12.70 -14.32
C PRO A 42 -15.13 11.53 -13.36
N ALA A 43 -16.03 11.72 -12.39
CA ALA A 43 -16.29 10.82 -11.29
C ALA A 43 -16.27 9.35 -11.75
N LEU A 44 -15.63 8.49 -10.96
CA LEU A 44 -15.97 7.07 -10.98
C LEU A 44 -17.49 7.00 -10.88
N LYS A 45 -18.17 6.64 -11.97
CA LYS A 45 -19.50 6.09 -11.83
C LYS A 45 -19.29 4.85 -10.99
N ALA A 46 -19.76 4.90 -9.74
CA ALA A 46 -19.99 3.73 -8.93
C ALA A 46 -20.93 2.83 -9.74
N LEU A 47 -20.34 1.98 -10.57
CA LEU A 47 -21.06 0.99 -11.34
C LEU A 47 -21.60 0.02 -10.31
N SER A 48 -22.89 -0.28 -10.41
CA SER A 48 -23.62 -1.35 -9.72
C SER A 48 -23.08 -2.77 -10.04
N ALA A 49 -21.79 -2.89 -10.32
CA ALA A 49 -21.05 -4.12 -10.56
C ALA A 49 -20.26 -4.58 -9.32
N TRP A 50 -20.65 -4.08 -8.13
CA TRP A 50 -20.09 -4.45 -6.82
C TRP A 50 -20.42 -5.90 -6.40
N ASP A 51 -21.21 -6.63 -7.19
CA ASP A 51 -21.59 -8.04 -6.95
C ASP A 51 -20.68 -9.06 -7.65
N GLN A 52 -19.50 -8.65 -8.17
CA GLN A 52 -18.55 -9.59 -8.75
C GLN A 52 -17.43 -9.94 -7.74
N PRO A 53 -17.32 -11.22 -7.33
CA PRO A 53 -16.57 -11.65 -6.14
C PRO A 53 -15.04 -11.46 -6.09
N PRO A 54 -14.24 -11.34 -7.17
CA PRO A 54 -12.78 -11.31 -6.98
C PRO A 54 -12.23 -9.96 -6.47
N TYR A 55 -13.03 -8.89 -6.43
CA TYR A 55 -12.54 -7.55 -6.08
C TYR A 55 -12.63 -7.23 -4.57
N PHE A 56 -13.66 -7.73 -3.89
CA PHE A 56 -13.85 -7.49 -2.45
C PHE A 56 -12.85 -8.27 -1.59
N GLU A 57 -12.55 -9.52 -1.96
CA GLU A 57 -11.54 -10.35 -1.29
C GLU A 57 -10.14 -9.70 -1.33
N ALA A 58 -9.91 -8.82 -2.30
CA ALA A 58 -8.63 -8.19 -2.53
C ALA A 58 -8.30 -7.07 -1.53
N VAL A 59 -9.30 -6.45 -0.92
CA VAL A 59 -9.11 -5.53 0.23
C VAL A 59 -8.94 -6.30 1.53
N GLU A 60 -9.62 -7.43 1.65
CA GLU A 60 -9.54 -8.29 2.83
C GLU A 60 -8.13 -8.81 3.05
N ALA A 61 -7.31 -8.93 1.99
CA ALA A 61 -5.92 -9.37 2.07
C ALA A 61 -4.95 -8.29 2.58
N GLY A 62 -5.14 -7.02 2.20
CA GLY A 62 -4.29 -5.91 2.64
C GLY A 62 -4.62 -5.42 4.05
N THR A 63 -5.93 -5.36 4.37
CA THR A 63 -6.43 -5.12 5.75
C THR A 63 -6.39 -6.36 6.62
N GLY A 64 -5.82 -7.45 6.08
CA GLY A 64 -5.77 -8.83 6.56
C GLY A 64 -6.52 -9.12 7.85
N ARG A 65 -7.38 -10.14 7.76
CA ARG A 65 -7.81 -10.87 8.94
C ARG A 65 -6.61 -11.11 9.86
N THR A 66 -6.69 -10.57 11.07
CA THR A 66 -5.87 -11.09 12.15
C THR A 66 -6.20 -12.58 12.31
N THR A 67 -5.31 -13.36 12.94
CA THR A 67 -5.59 -14.76 13.29
C THR A 67 -6.86 -14.93 14.14
N THR A 68 -7.41 -13.83 14.68
CA THR A 68 -8.66 -13.77 15.43
C THR A 68 -9.91 -13.46 14.58
N GLY A 69 -9.77 -13.27 13.27
CA GLY A 69 -10.87 -12.91 12.37
C GLY A 69 -11.33 -11.45 12.46
N LYS A 70 -10.71 -10.63 13.31
CA LYS A 70 -10.93 -9.18 13.35
C LYS A 70 -10.11 -8.51 12.25
N TYR A 71 -10.77 -7.73 11.41
CA TYR A 71 -10.13 -6.86 10.44
C TYR A 71 -9.38 -5.77 11.20
N THR A 72 -8.14 -5.47 10.78
CA THR A 72 -7.54 -4.20 11.21
C THR A 72 -8.20 -3.10 10.40
N GLU A 73 -8.99 -2.28 11.06
CA GLU A 73 -9.78 -1.21 10.45
C GLU A 73 -8.94 0.04 10.16
N ARG A 74 -7.68 0.11 10.63
CA ARG A 74 -6.84 1.31 10.50
C ARG A 74 -5.69 1.13 9.50
N LEU A 75 -5.64 2.02 8.52
CA LEU A 75 -4.53 2.20 7.59
C LEU A 75 -3.84 3.54 7.85
N VAL A 76 -2.54 3.52 8.13
CA VAL A 76 -1.73 4.74 8.24
C VAL A 76 -1.02 4.97 6.92
N VAL A 77 -1.21 6.14 6.32
CA VAL A 77 -0.67 6.49 5.01
C VAL A 77 0.08 7.81 5.09
N SER A 78 1.28 7.87 4.52
CA SER A 78 1.99 9.13 4.34
C SER A 78 1.11 10.14 3.59
N SER A 79 1.01 11.37 4.09
CA SER A 79 0.26 12.45 3.45
C SER A 79 1.01 13.07 2.27
N GLN A 80 2.17 12.52 1.92
CA GLN A 80 2.94 12.90 0.74
C GLN A 80 3.46 11.67 -0.01
N THR A 81 3.56 11.79 -1.34
CA THR A 81 4.26 10.79 -2.16
C THR A 81 5.73 10.75 -1.80
N SER A 82 6.30 9.56 -1.71
CA SER A 82 7.74 9.38 -1.49
C SER A 82 8.52 9.63 -2.78
N VAL A 83 9.67 10.27 -2.64
CA VAL A 83 10.68 10.44 -3.71
C VAL A 83 11.71 9.30 -3.72
N GLU A 84 11.73 8.47 -2.68
CA GLU A 84 12.75 7.43 -2.47
C GLU A 84 12.54 6.19 -3.37
N PHE A 85 11.34 6.04 -3.94
CA PHE A 85 10.99 4.96 -4.88
C PHE A 85 11.85 4.93 -6.15
N ARG A 86 12.69 5.95 -6.40
CA ARG A 86 13.71 5.92 -7.47
C ARG A 86 14.71 4.77 -7.34
N ARG A 87 14.86 4.15 -6.17
CA ARG A 87 15.83 3.05 -5.98
C ARG A 87 15.46 1.80 -6.77
N GLU A 88 14.16 1.55 -6.96
CA GLU A 88 13.69 0.32 -7.61
C GLU A 88 13.76 0.43 -9.13
N TRP A 89 13.36 1.58 -9.69
CA TRP A 89 13.32 1.80 -11.13
C TRP A 89 14.36 2.85 -11.53
N LYS A 90 15.47 2.38 -12.10
CA LYS A 90 16.58 3.25 -12.56
C LYS A 90 16.15 4.17 -13.69
N ASP A 91 15.28 3.67 -14.56
CA ASP A 91 14.79 4.35 -15.75
C ASP A 91 13.43 3.77 -16.20
N ALA A 92 12.89 4.33 -17.29
CA ALA A 92 11.63 3.89 -17.87
C ALA A 92 11.67 2.47 -18.44
N ASP A 93 12.84 1.98 -18.85
CA ASP A 93 12.98 0.64 -19.42
C ASP A 93 12.94 -0.43 -18.31
N ALA A 94 13.57 -0.17 -17.16
CA ALA A 94 13.45 -1.03 -15.97
C ALA A 94 11.98 -1.20 -15.55
N ALA A 95 11.20 -0.12 -15.57
CA ALA A 95 9.78 -0.17 -15.27
C ALA A 95 9.00 -1.03 -16.29
N ARG A 96 9.38 -1.00 -17.58
CA ARG A 96 8.77 -1.83 -18.64
C ARG A 96 9.22 -3.29 -18.60
N GLN A 97 10.36 -3.60 -17.99
CA GLN A 97 10.72 -5.00 -17.71
C GLN A 97 9.79 -5.61 -16.66
N VAL A 98 9.35 -4.82 -15.67
CA VAL A 98 8.33 -5.24 -14.69
C VAL A 98 6.96 -5.37 -15.37
N PHE A 99 6.62 -4.41 -16.24
CA PHE A 99 5.36 -4.38 -16.98
C PHE A 99 5.56 -4.24 -18.50
N PRO A 100 5.69 -5.36 -19.23
CA PRO A 100 5.93 -5.32 -20.68
C PRO A 100 4.84 -4.56 -21.46
N ASP A 101 3.58 -4.63 -21.00
CA ASP A 101 2.41 -3.99 -21.61
C ASP A 101 2.19 -2.52 -21.19
N MET A 102 3.10 -1.96 -20.38
CA MET A 102 3.02 -0.56 -19.96
C MET A 102 3.42 0.38 -21.10
N HIS A 103 2.58 1.38 -21.34
CA HIS A 103 2.82 2.47 -22.27
C HIS A 103 4.09 3.26 -21.88
N PRO A 104 5.05 3.49 -22.79
CA PRO A 104 6.33 4.12 -22.46
C PRO A 104 6.22 5.49 -21.76
N SER A 105 5.22 6.29 -22.14
CA SER A 105 5.01 7.60 -21.50
C SER A 105 4.47 7.50 -20.07
N ALA A 106 3.83 6.41 -19.66
CA ALA A 106 3.43 6.20 -18.27
C ALA A 106 4.67 6.02 -17.37
N ALA A 107 5.64 5.21 -17.80
CA ALA A 107 6.91 5.03 -17.10
C ALA A 107 7.70 6.34 -16.97
N LYS A 108 7.84 7.07 -18.09
CA LYS A 108 8.50 8.39 -18.09
C LYS A 108 7.78 9.38 -17.18
N SER A 109 6.44 9.42 -17.23
CA SER A 109 5.61 10.26 -16.38
C SER A 109 5.81 9.93 -14.89
N LEU A 110 5.89 8.64 -14.54
CA LEU A 110 6.15 8.22 -13.16
C LEU A 110 7.49 8.76 -12.66
N MET A 111 8.56 8.57 -13.45
CA MET A 111 9.90 9.02 -13.08
C MET A 111 9.90 10.54 -12.83
N GLN A 112 9.38 11.31 -13.80
CA GLN A 112 9.29 12.77 -13.70
C GLN A 112 8.43 13.22 -12.52
N ARG A 113 7.28 12.59 -12.28
CA ARG A 113 6.36 13.00 -11.21
C ARG A 113 6.86 12.64 -9.82
N SER A 114 7.73 11.64 -9.72
CA SER A 114 8.36 11.18 -8.47
C SER A 114 9.64 11.95 -8.14
N GLU A 115 10.01 12.98 -8.92
CA GLU A 115 11.14 13.86 -8.60
C GLU A 115 10.87 14.80 -7.42
N ALA A 116 9.60 15.02 -7.07
CA ALA A 116 9.18 15.86 -5.96
C ALA A 116 8.04 15.21 -5.18
N ALA A 117 8.08 15.35 -3.86
CA ALA A 117 6.99 14.94 -2.99
C ALA A 117 5.72 15.76 -3.30
N ARG A 118 4.57 15.09 -3.27
CA ARG A 118 3.27 15.69 -3.58
C ARG A 118 2.28 15.33 -2.50
N SER A 119 1.49 16.30 -2.07
CA SER A 119 0.45 16.06 -1.08
C SER A 119 -0.59 15.05 -1.59
N LEU A 120 -0.97 14.17 -0.68
CA LEU A 120 -1.97 13.12 -0.82
C LEU A 120 -3.28 13.64 -0.16
N TYR A 121 -4.43 13.53 -0.85
CA TYR A 121 -5.71 14.11 -0.40
C TYR A 121 -6.88 13.11 -0.33
N LEU A 122 -7.18 12.49 0.82
CA LEU A 122 -8.12 11.34 0.86
C LEU A 122 -9.57 11.83 0.91
N PRO A 123 -10.42 11.58 -0.12
CA PRO A 123 -11.84 11.83 0.00
C PRO A 123 -12.43 10.75 0.89
N THR A 124 -12.46 11.00 2.20
CA THR A 124 -12.97 10.06 3.21
C THR A 124 -14.41 9.62 2.94
N SER A 125 -15.19 10.43 2.23
CA SER A 125 -16.55 10.10 1.78
C SER A 125 -16.66 8.91 0.81
N ARG A 126 -15.54 8.44 0.25
CA ARG A 126 -15.50 7.28 -0.67
C ARG A 126 -14.87 6.04 -0.04
N LEU A 127 -14.46 6.10 1.23
CA LEU A 127 -13.90 4.96 1.92
C LEU A 127 -15.01 4.04 2.43
N PRO A 128 -14.78 2.73 2.50
CA PRO A 128 -15.67 1.82 3.21
C PRO A 128 -15.93 2.34 4.63
N PRO A 129 -17.16 2.23 5.16
CA PRO A 129 -17.53 2.84 6.45
C PRO A 129 -16.72 2.30 7.65
N LYS A 130 -16.08 1.13 7.50
CA LYS A 130 -15.25 0.50 8.51
C LYS A 130 -13.74 0.76 8.34
N LEU A 131 -13.33 1.47 7.28
CA LEU A 131 -11.93 1.75 7.02
C LEU A 131 -11.57 3.14 7.60
N ILE A 132 -10.81 3.12 8.68
CA ILE A 132 -10.15 4.28 9.26
C ILE A 132 -8.84 4.50 8.49
N VAL A 133 -8.65 5.71 7.96
CA VAL A 133 -7.38 6.07 7.31
C VAL A 133 -6.80 7.31 7.94
N ASP A 134 -5.59 7.17 8.47
CA ASP A 134 -4.81 8.25 9.06
C ASP A 134 -3.80 8.76 8.02
N LEU A 135 -4.02 9.97 7.50
CA LEU A 135 -3.02 10.68 6.69
C LEU A 135 -2.01 11.38 7.58
N VAL A 136 -0.77 10.92 7.57
CA VAL A 136 0.28 11.39 8.48
C VAL A 136 1.38 12.11 7.73
N SER A 137 1.83 13.28 8.21
CA SER A 137 2.92 14.02 7.54
C SER A 137 4.24 13.25 7.61
N PRO A 138 5.14 13.39 6.62
CA PRO A 138 6.47 12.80 6.69
C PRO A 138 7.22 13.13 7.97
N GLN A 139 7.06 14.35 8.49
CA GLN A 139 7.62 14.76 9.78
C GLN A 139 7.05 13.92 10.92
N LEU A 140 5.74 13.65 10.95
CA LEU A 140 5.14 12.83 12.00
C LEU A 140 5.64 11.38 11.97
N ILE A 141 5.90 10.86 10.77
CA ILE A 141 6.52 9.55 10.58
C ILE A 141 7.95 9.58 11.09
N GLN A 142 8.72 10.62 10.75
CA GLN A 142 10.07 10.83 11.27
C GLN A 142 10.09 11.05 12.79
N ASP A 143 9.08 11.65 13.40
CA ASP A 143 9.04 11.80 14.85
C ASP A 143 8.77 10.44 15.54
N ALA A 144 7.93 9.60 14.91
CA ALA A 144 7.65 8.26 15.41
C ALA A 144 8.82 7.27 15.17
N LEU A 145 9.43 7.33 13.98
CA LEU A 145 10.38 6.35 13.45
C LEU A 145 11.82 6.88 13.26
N GLY A 146 12.05 8.16 13.50
CA GLY A 146 13.33 8.84 13.26
C GLY A 146 14.38 8.57 14.33
N PRO A 147 15.54 9.25 14.22
CA PRO A 147 16.76 8.89 14.93
C PRO A 147 16.57 8.92 16.45
N GLY A 148 17.19 7.96 17.14
CA GLY A 148 17.00 7.73 18.57
C GLY A 148 17.14 6.25 18.90
N ALA A 149 16.36 5.79 19.88
CA ALA A 149 16.31 4.42 20.40
C ALA A 149 16.30 3.29 19.35
N ASP A 150 16.46 2.05 19.83
CA ASP A 150 16.39 0.82 19.03
C ASP A 150 15.17 0.80 18.09
N LEU A 151 15.34 0.21 16.90
CA LEU A 151 14.28 0.18 15.88
C LEU A 151 12.98 -0.45 16.41
N ASN A 152 13.05 -1.45 17.30
CA ASN A 152 11.85 -2.03 17.89
C ASN A 152 11.09 -1.01 18.75
N GLU A 153 11.81 -0.20 19.53
CA GLU A 153 11.20 0.82 20.37
C GLU A 153 10.47 1.88 19.53
N ARG A 154 11.05 2.24 18.37
CA ARG A 154 10.40 3.16 17.42
C ARG A 154 9.10 2.61 16.86
N TRP A 155 9.11 1.35 16.43
CA TRP A 155 7.88 0.69 15.96
C TRP A 155 6.86 0.50 17.08
N ASN A 156 7.29 0.22 18.32
CA ASN A 156 6.39 0.18 19.47
C ASN A 156 5.69 1.52 19.68
N ARG A 157 6.43 2.65 19.66
CA ARG A 157 5.82 4.00 19.74
C ARG A 157 4.87 4.28 18.58
N PHE A 158 5.20 3.81 17.37
CA PHE A 158 4.28 3.92 16.23
C PHE A 158 2.96 3.20 16.51
N TYR A 159 3.01 1.95 17.00
CA TYR A 159 1.81 1.17 17.30
C TYR A 159 1.05 1.64 18.55
N GLU A 160 1.74 2.24 19.52
CA GLU A 160 1.09 2.93 20.64
C GLU A 160 0.26 4.13 20.15
N ARG A 161 0.80 4.87 19.17
CA ARG A 161 0.12 6.03 18.57
C ARG A 161 -0.99 5.63 17.59
N TYR A 162 -0.77 4.57 16.82
CA TYR A 162 -1.70 4.06 15.81
C TYR A 162 -2.08 2.62 16.14
N PRO A 163 -2.84 2.39 17.22
CA PRO A 163 -3.24 1.04 17.61
C PRO A 163 -4.06 0.40 16.50
N GLU A 164 -3.89 -0.92 16.35
CA GLU A 164 -4.53 -1.75 15.32
C GLU A 164 -4.08 -1.43 13.88
N SER A 165 -3.11 -0.52 13.69
CA SER A 165 -2.47 -0.36 12.39
C SER A 165 -1.65 -1.59 12.03
N ARG A 166 -1.59 -1.90 10.73
CA ARG A 166 -0.68 -2.93 10.18
C ARG A 166 0.71 -2.41 9.84
N GLY A 167 0.94 -1.12 10.04
CA GLY A 167 2.15 -0.46 9.63
C GLY A 167 1.86 0.87 8.95
N ILE A 168 2.80 1.32 8.15
CA ILE A 168 2.68 2.57 7.41
C ILE A 168 2.90 2.36 5.92
N ALA A 169 1.97 2.89 5.13
CA ALA A 169 2.04 2.85 3.69
C ALA A 169 2.63 4.15 3.12
N HIS A 170 3.59 4.01 2.22
CA HIS A 170 4.10 5.09 1.38
C HIS A 170 3.80 4.78 -0.07
N PHE A 171 3.55 5.82 -0.86
CA PHE A 171 3.23 5.68 -2.27
C PHE A 171 4.12 6.58 -3.11
N SER A 172 4.45 6.16 -4.32
CA SER A 172 5.03 7.07 -5.32
C SER A 172 3.95 8.01 -5.87
N ALA A 173 4.39 8.99 -6.67
CA ALA A 173 3.46 9.64 -7.59
C ALA A 173 2.94 8.61 -8.61
N ALA A 174 1.82 8.88 -9.28
CA ALA A 174 1.38 8.06 -10.41
C ALA A 174 1.95 8.59 -11.73
N GLY A 175 2.57 7.74 -12.53
CA GLY A 175 2.78 8.01 -13.95
C GLY A 175 1.49 7.77 -14.72
N ILE A 176 1.17 8.65 -15.67
CA ILE A 176 0.00 8.49 -16.56
C ILE A 176 0.53 8.47 -17.99
N SER A 177 0.02 7.55 -18.81
CA SER A 177 0.26 7.57 -20.24
C SER A 177 -0.34 8.82 -20.89
N VAL A 178 0.25 9.23 -22.01
CA VAL A 178 -0.15 10.44 -22.76
C VAL A 178 -1.59 10.36 -23.28
N ASP A 179 -2.10 9.16 -23.54
CA ASP A 179 -3.49 8.91 -23.94
C ASP A 179 -4.47 8.83 -22.75
N GLY A 180 -3.95 8.91 -21.52
CA GLY A 180 -4.73 8.81 -20.29
C GLY A 180 -5.38 7.44 -20.05
N GLN A 181 -4.94 6.39 -20.76
CA GLN A 181 -5.51 5.04 -20.66
C GLN A 181 -4.75 4.11 -19.71
N GLN A 182 -3.52 4.43 -19.34
CA GLN A 182 -2.74 3.66 -18.37
C GLN A 182 -2.17 4.55 -17.26
N ALA A 183 -2.08 3.97 -16.08
CA ALA A 183 -1.41 4.58 -14.94
C ALA A 183 -0.53 3.56 -14.25
N VAL A 184 0.60 4.01 -13.69
CA VAL A 184 1.54 3.17 -12.98
C VAL A 184 2.02 3.88 -11.73
N PHE A 185 2.20 3.14 -10.63
CA PHE A 185 2.83 3.64 -9.42
C PHE A 185 3.33 2.48 -8.57
N THR A 186 4.08 2.83 -7.54
CA THR A 186 4.56 1.90 -6.53
C THR A 186 4.02 2.30 -5.16
N TYR A 187 3.96 1.32 -4.27
CA TYR A 187 3.72 1.56 -2.86
C TYR A 187 4.52 0.57 -2.03
N GLU A 188 4.83 0.96 -0.80
CA GLU A 188 5.48 0.10 0.17
C GLU A 188 4.70 0.15 1.48
N LEU A 189 4.79 -0.95 2.23
CA LEU A 189 4.26 -1.07 3.57
C LEU A 189 5.42 -1.44 4.49
N GLY A 190 5.71 -0.59 5.47
CA GLY A 190 6.59 -0.93 6.59
C GLY A 190 5.76 -1.37 7.79
N CYS A 191 6.15 -2.44 8.47
CA CYS A 191 5.45 -3.00 9.64
C CYS A 191 6.38 -3.30 10.83
N GLY A 192 7.67 -3.03 10.72
CA GLY A 192 8.65 -3.37 11.74
C GLY A 192 10.09 -3.13 11.25
N PRO A 193 11.10 -3.32 12.12
CA PRO A 193 12.51 -3.04 11.78
C PRO A 193 13.00 -3.78 10.53
N THR A 194 12.52 -5.01 10.35
CA THR A 194 12.84 -5.89 9.23
C THR A 194 11.55 -6.40 8.58
N CYS A 195 10.44 -5.69 8.75
CA CYS A 195 9.13 -6.11 8.25
C CYS A 195 8.69 -5.06 7.26
N GLY A 196 8.65 -5.45 5.99
CA GLY A 196 8.09 -4.61 4.96
C GLY A 196 7.98 -5.30 3.61
N CYS A 197 7.22 -4.69 2.72
CA CYS A 197 7.12 -5.11 1.34
C CYS A 197 6.89 -3.90 0.43
N GLY A 198 7.33 -4.01 -0.81
CA GLY A 198 7.12 -3.04 -1.86
C GLY A 198 6.45 -3.67 -3.06
N TYR A 199 5.57 -2.91 -3.70
CA TYR A 199 4.80 -3.34 -4.85
C TYR A 199 4.80 -2.27 -5.93
N ALA A 200 4.74 -2.73 -7.17
CA ALA A 200 4.43 -1.91 -8.31
C ALA A 200 3.11 -2.34 -8.91
N VAL A 201 2.36 -1.39 -9.44
CA VAL A 201 1.04 -1.67 -9.98
C VAL A 201 0.80 -0.89 -11.26
N LEU A 202 0.35 -1.62 -12.28
CA LEU A 202 -0.11 -1.10 -13.55
C LEU A 202 -1.63 -1.11 -13.58
N MET A 203 -2.21 -0.03 -14.07
CA MET A 203 -3.63 0.12 -14.26
C MET A 203 -3.98 0.48 -15.68
N ARG A 204 -5.21 0.11 -16.05
CA ARG A 204 -5.86 0.51 -17.28
C ARG A 204 -7.17 1.22 -17.02
N ARG A 205 -7.46 2.24 -17.82
CA ARG A 205 -8.77 2.88 -17.84
C ARG A 205 -9.67 2.15 -18.83
N VAL A 206 -10.79 1.62 -18.35
CA VAL A 206 -11.79 0.93 -19.17
C VAL A 206 -13.15 1.57 -18.90
N LYS A 207 -13.78 2.10 -19.96
CA LYS A 207 -15.08 2.80 -19.89
C LYS A 207 -15.12 3.92 -18.84
N GLY A 208 -14.01 4.65 -18.71
CA GLY A 208 -13.87 5.80 -17.80
C GLY A 208 -13.47 5.44 -16.36
N ALA A 209 -13.47 4.18 -15.98
CA ALA A 209 -13.04 3.69 -14.67
C ALA A 209 -11.63 3.09 -14.73
N TRP A 210 -10.86 3.19 -13.65
CA TRP A 210 -9.53 2.57 -13.54
C TRP A 210 -9.65 1.13 -13.02
N TRP A 211 -8.90 0.23 -13.62
CA TRP A 211 -8.83 -1.19 -13.29
C TRP A 211 -7.37 -1.60 -13.08
N VAL A 212 -7.11 -2.43 -12.08
CA VAL A 212 -5.77 -3.04 -11.92
C VAL A 212 -5.56 -3.98 -13.09
N GLU A 213 -4.53 -3.69 -13.90
CA GLU A 213 -4.13 -4.52 -15.03
C GLU A 213 -3.11 -5.57 -14.58
N ASP A 214 -2.10 -5.16 -13.80
CA ASP A 214 -1.08 -6.04 -13.25
C ASP A 214 -0.56 -5.50 -11.91
N HIS A 215 -0.10 -6.39 -11.03
CA HIS A 215 0.38 -6.10 -9.69
C HIS A 215 1.58 -6.99 -9.36
N ARG A 216 2.74 -6.40 -9.06
CA ARG A 216 4.00 -7.10 -8.86
C ARG A 216 4.62 -6.74 -7.52
N MET A 217 4.98 -7.74 -6.74
CA MET A 217 5.85 -7.55 -5.57
C MET A 217 7.25 -7.23 -6.07
N MET A 218 7.79 -6.11 -5.62
CA MET A 218 9.12 -5.63 -5.98
C MET A 218 10.16 -6.14 -4.98
N TRP A 219 9.81 -6.16 -3.70
CA TRP A 219 10.67 -6.65 -2.62
C TRP A 219 9.87 -7.01 -1.37
N ILE A 220 10.51 -7.75 -0.47
CA ILE A 220 10.03 -8.18 0.83
C ILE A 220 11.22 -8.25 1.79
N SER A 221 11.02 -7.86 3.05
CA SER A 221 11.98 -8.03 4.14
C SER A 221 11.39 -8.89 5.25
#